data_AF-A0A452ZCI2-F1
#
_entry.id   AF-A0A452ZCI2-F1
#
_cell.length_a   1.000
_cell.length_b   1.000
_cell.length_c   1.000
_cell.angle_alpha   90.00
_cell.angle_beta   90.00
_cell.angle_gamma   90.00
#
_symmetry.space_group_name_H-M   'P 1'
#
loop_
_entity.id
_entity.type
_entity.pdbx_description
1 polymer ?
#
loop_
_entity_poly.entity_id
_entity_poly.type
_entity_poly.pdbx_seq_one_letter_code
_entity_poly.pdbx_strand_id
1 'polypeptide(L)' 'DKGRELFSSMVSNYGIKPKIEHYGCMVGLLARNDLLSEAKDMVEKMRMKLDALIWGALMAGCRFLLEYVIKH' A
#
# COMPACT_ATOMS: atom_id res chain seq x y z
N ASP A 1 12.61 1.53 6.84
CA ASP A 1 13.23 2.46 5.87
C ASP A 1 13.51 1.90 4.48
N LYS A 2 14.17 0.74 4.33
CA LYS A 2 14.56 0.25 2.99
C LYS A 2 13.41 0.12 1.97
N GLY A 3 12.21 -0.27 2.42
CA GLY A 3 11.03 -0.32 1.56
C GLY A 3 10.65 1.06 0.99
N ARG A 4 10.75 2.12 1.79
CA ARG A 4 10.49 3.51 1.36
C ARG A 4 11.50 3.95 0.31
N GLU A 5 12.79 3.67 0.53
CA GLU A 5 13.85 3.97 -0.43
C GLU A 5 13.62 3.27 -1.77
N LEU A 6 13.33 1.97 -1.75
CA LEU A 6 13.08 1.19 -2.96
C LEU A 6 11.87 1.75 -3.73
N PHE A 7 10.77 2.01 -3.02
CA PHE A 7 9.56 2.58 -3.60
C PHE A 7 9.80 3.98 -4.18
N SER A 8 10.57 4.83 -3.50
CA SER A 8 10.94 6.16 -4.01
C SER A 8 11.84 6.05 -5.24
N SER A 9 12.86 5.19 -5.19
CA SER A 9 13.83 5.00 -6.28
C SER A 9 13.19 4.51 -7.57
N MET A 10 12.11 3.73 -7.47
CA MET A 10 11.32 3.31 -8.63
C MET A 10 10.95 4.49 -9.51
N VAL A 11 10.47 5.58 -8.91
CA VAL A 11 10.08 6.80 -9.64
C VAL A 11 11.30 7.66 -9.95
N SER A 12 12.11 7.98 -8.93
CA SER A 12 13.16 8.99 -9.05
C SER A 12 14.37 8.55 -9.87
N ASN A 13 14.71 7.26 -9.82
CA ASN A 13 15.95 6.73 -10.41
C ASN A 13 15.66 5.87 -11.64
N TYR A 14 14.51 5.19 -11.67
CA TYR A 14 14.16 4.23 -12.73
C TYR A 14 12.98 4.67 -13.60
N GLY A 15 12.28 5.77 -13.27
CA GLY A 15 11.12 6.26 -14.03
C GLY A 15 9.92 5.30 -14.05
N ILE A 16 9.91 4.29 -13.16
CA ILE A 16 8.87 3.28 -13.05
C ILE A 16 7.69 3.89 -12.27
N LYS A 17 6.55 4.00 -12.95
CA LYS A 17 5.31 4.43 -12.31
C LYS A 17 4.79 3.32 -11.37
N PRO A 18 4.55 3.61 -10.07
CA PRO A 18 4.03 2.62 -9.14
C PRO A 18 2.63 2.16 -9.56
N LYS A 19 2.41 0.85 -9.44
CA LYS A 19 1.13 0.18 -9.71
C LYS A 19 0.49 -0.31 -8.42
N ILE A 20 -0.74 -0.77 -8.51
CA ILE A 20 -1.55 -1.26 -7.38
C ILE A 20 -0.80 -2.28 -6.51
N GLU A 21 -0.04 -3.18 -7.12
CA GLU A 21 0.73 -4.22 -6.44
C GLU A 21 1.86 -3.60 -5.59
N HIS A 22 2.51 -2.55 -6.09
CA HIS A 22 3.57 -1.84 -5.38
C HIS A 22 3.02 -1.05 -4.19
N TYR A 23 1.85 -0.42 -4.37
CA TYR A 23 1.14 0.22 -3.26
C TYR A 23 0.69 -0.80 -2.21
N GLY A 24 0.14 -1.94 -2.63
CA GLY A 24 -0.24 -3.03 -1.72
C GLY A 24 0.93 -3.53 -0.88
N CYS A 25 2.09 -3.75 -1.50
CA CYS A 25 3.32 -4.10 -0.81
C CYS A 25 3.75 -3.04 0.22
N MET A 26 3.70 -1.75 -0.13
CA MET A 26 4.06 -0.67 0.78
C MET A 26 3.08 -0.52 1.94
N VAL A 27 1.78 -0.56 1.68
CA VAL A 27 0.73 -0.50 2.70
C VAL A 27 0.88 -1.67 3.68
N GLY A 28 1.09 -2.89 3.18
CA GLY A 28 1.32 -4.06 4.02
C GLY A 28 2.65 -4.02 4.79
N LEU A 29 3.68 -3.37 4.26
CA LEU A 29 4.93 -3.13 4.97
C LEU A 29 4.73 -2.13 6.11
N LEU A 30 4.05 -1.02 5.87
CA LEU A 30 3.79 0.02 6.87
C LEU A 30 2.86 -0.49 7.99
N ALA A 31 1.79 -1.19 7.63
CA ALA A 31 0.83 -1.73 8.60
C ALA A 31 1.48 -2.73 9.57
N ARG A 32 2.39 -3.59 9.09
CA ARG A 32 3.13 -4.55 9.94
C ARG A 32 4.16 -3.92 10.88
N ASN A 33 4.45 -2.63 10.70
CA ASN A 33 5.39 -1.88 11.52
C ASN A 33 4.68 -0.81 12.36
N ASP A 34 3.36 -0.94 12.57
CA ASP A 34 2.51 0.01 13.31
C ASP A 34 2.50 1.44 12.75
N LEU A 35 2.92 1.62 11.48
CA LEU A 35 2.94 2.90 10.79
C LEU A 35 1.60 3.17 10.10
N LEU A 36 0.50 3.05 10.85
CA LEU A 36 -0.87 3.03 10.32
C LEU A 36 -1.26 4.34 9.63
N SER A 37 -0.88 5.49 10.21
CA SER A 37 -1.14 6.80 9.60
C SER A 37 -0.46 6.93 8.23
N GLU A 38 0.76 6.41 8.12
CA GLU A 38 1.52 6.45 6.88
C GLU A 38 0.97 5.47 5.83
N ALA A 39 0.51 4.29 6.28
CA ALA A 39 -0.19 3.33 5.45
C ALA A 39 -1.47 3.94 4.86
N LYS A 40 -2.24 4.66 5.68
CA LYS A 40 -3.47 5.36 5.27
C LYS A 40 -3.15 6.45 4.24
N ASP A 41 -2.15 7.28 4.50
CA ASP A 41 -1.66 8.32 3.58
C ASP A 41 -1.32 7.75 2.20
N MET A 42 -0.69 6.57 2.16
CA MET A 42 -0.32 5.88 0.92
C MET A 42 -1.56 5.42 0.14
N VAL A 43 -2.59 4.93 0.83
CA VAL A 43 -3.87 4.56 0.21
C VAL A 43 -4.57 5.80 -0.36
N GLU A 44 -4.57 6.92 0.35
CA GLU A 44 -5.20 8.17 -0.10
C GLU A 44 -4.45 8.78 -1.29
N LYS A 45 -3.12 8.77 -1.26
CA LYS A 45 -2.25 9.26 -2.36
C LYS A 45 -2.41 8.44 -3.63
N MET A 46 -2.88 7.20 -3.52
CA MET A 46 -2.98 6.33 -4.67
C MET A 46 -3.89 6.92 -5.76
N ARG A 47 -4.96 7.68 -5.44
CA ARG A 47 -5.96 8.37 -6.34
C ARG A 47 -6.30 7.67 -7.68
N MET A 48 -5.92 6.41 -7.86
CA MET A 48 -6.21 5.57 -9.01
C MET A 48 -7.61 5.06 -8.74
N LYS A 49 -8.57 5.65 -9.45
CA LYS A 49 -9.99 5.30 -9.51
C LYS A 49 -10.19 3.83 -9.11
N LEU A 50 -10.56 3.63 -7.84
CA LEU A 50 -10.69 2.31 -7.23
C LEU A 50 -11.79 1.57 -7.98
N ASP A 51 -11.43 0.55 -8.75
CA ASP A 51 -12.31 -0.60 -8.88
C ASP A 51 -12.32 -1.27 -7.50
N ALA A 52 -13.22 -0.80 -6.63
CA ALA A 52 -13.35 -1.25 -5.24
C ALA A 52 -13.54 -2.79 -5.16
N LEU A 53 -14.02 -3.40 -6.25
CA LEU A 53 -14.16 -4.84 -6.41
C LEU A 53 -12.81 -5.57 -6.48
N ILE A 54 -11.84 -5.02 -7.23
CA ILE A 54 -10.49 -5.60 -7.40
C ILE A 54 -9.70 -5.43 -6.11
N TRP A 55 -9.86 -4.29 -5.44
CA TRP A 55 -9.36 -4.09 -4.09
C TRP A 55 -9.98 -5.10 -3.12
N GLY A 56 -11.30 -5.29 -3.12
CA GLY A 56 -11.96 -6.28 -2.25
C GLY A 56 -11.43 -7.71 -2.44
N ALA A 57 -11.08 -8.10 -3.67
CA ALA A 57 -10.51 -9.41 -3.98
C ALA A 57 -9.03 -9.54 -3.57
N LEU A 58 -8.21 -8.53 -3.86
CA LEU A 58 -6.80 -8.49 -3.44
C LEU A 58 -6.67 -8.44 -1.91
N MET A 59 -7.50 -7.60 -1.28
CA MET A 59 -7.64 -7.49 0.15
C MET A 59 -8.29 -8.72 0.76
N ALA A 60 -9.10 -9.51 0.05
CA ALA A 60 -9.61 -10.79 0.54
C ALA A 60 -8.50 -11.87 0.60
N GLY A 61 -7.55 -11.86 -0.33
CA GLY A 61 -6.34 -12.68 -0.27
C GLY A 61 -5.38 -12.23 0.84
N CYS A 62 -5.34 -10.94 1.13
CA CYS A 62 -4.55 -10.34 2.23
C CYS A 62 -5.36 -10.06 3.51
N ARG A 63 -6.59 -10.60 3.65
CA ARG A 63 -7.65 -10.11 4.57
C ARG A 63 -7.30 -10.07 6.04
N PHE A 64 -6.36 -10.91 6.45
CA PHE A 64 -5.80 -10.85 7.80
C PHE A 64 -5.15 -9.50 8.14
N LEU A 65 -4.59 -8.80 7.15
CA LEU A 65 -3.80 -7.59 7.37
C LEU A 65 -4.65 -6.31 7.49
N LEU A 66 -5.88 -6.30 6.94
CA LEU A 66 -6.73 -5.11 6.88
C LEU A 66 -7.81 -5.05 7.97
N GLU A 67 -8.28 -6.20 8.46
CA GLU A 67 -9.18 -6.21 9.62
C GLU A 67 -8.47 -5.76 10.92
N TYR A 68 -7.15 -5.94 11.02
CA TYR A 68 -6.31 -5.48 12.13
C TYR A 68 -6.20 -3.94 12.19
N VAL A 69 -6.09 -3.26 11.03
CA VAL A 69 -5.94 -1.79 10.93
C VAL A 69 -7.26 -1.02 11.11
N ILE A 70 -8.41 -1.71 11.09
CA ILE A 70 -9.74 -1.09 11.31
C ILE A 70 -10.21 -1.28 12.76
N LYS A 71 -9.62 -2.22 13.51
CA LYS A 71 -9.92 -2.44 14.93
C LYS A 71 -8.98 -1.71 15.91
N HIS A 72 -7.88 -1.15 15.41
CA HIS A 72 -6.90 -0.33 16.14
C HIS A 72 -6.42 0.82 15.24
#